data_AF-A0A537FRU8-F1
#
_entry.id   AF-A0A537FRU8-F1
#
_cell.length_a   1.000
_cell.length_b   1.000
_cell.length_c   1.000
_cell.angle_alpha   90.00
_cell.angle_beta   90.00
_cell.angle_gamma   90.00
#
_symmetry.space_group_name_H-M   'P 1'
#
loop_
_entity.id
_entity.type
_entity.pdbx_description
1 polymer ?
#
loop_
_entity_poly.entity_id
_entity_poly.type
_entity_poly.pdbx_seq_one_letter_code
_entity_poly.pdbx_strand_id
1 'polypeptide(L)' 'MRIVGIAGSLRSGSYNAALLRAAAAEAPPEATIEIESIRGIPLYDGDVEAKGIPSRVS' A
#
# COMPACT_ATOMS: atom_id res chain seq x y z
N MET A 1 -14.46 11.99 1.91
CA MET A 1 -13.06 11.86 2.34
C MET A 1 -12.45 10.62 1.70
N ARG A 2 -11.28 10.74 1.07
CA ARG A 2 -10.58 9.60 0.46
C ARG A 2 -9.35 9.28 1.29
N ILE A 3 -9.20 8.03 1.71
CA ILE A 3 -8.09 7.54 2.51
C ILE A 3 -7.40 6.42 1.73
N VAL A 4 -6.08 6.46 1.64
CA VAL A 4 -5.27 5.33 1.16
C VAL A 4 -4.76 4.55 2.36
N GLY A 5 -5.07 3.26 2.41
CA GLY A 5 -4.61 2.36 3.46
C GLY A 5 -3.51 1.43 2.96
N ILE A 6 -2.41 1.34 3.71
CA ILE A 6 -1.29 0.45 3.40
C ILE A 6 -0.98 -0.41 4.62
N ALA A 7 -1.01 -1.73 4.45
CA ALA A 7 -0.57 -2.66 5.49
C ALA A 7 0.93 -2.97 5.34
N GLY A 8 1.72 -2.75 6.40
CA GLY A 8 3.18 -2.91 6.37
C GLY A 8 3.71 -4.35 6.31
N SER A 9 2.85 -5.37 6.14
CA SER A 9 3.27 -6.77 6.06
C SER A 9 2.77 -7.42 4.77
N LEU A 10 3.69 -8.09 4.07
CA LEU A 10 3.45 -8.77 2.80
C LEU A 10 3.08 -10.26 2.95
N ARG A 11 3.09 -10.82 4.16
CA ARG A 11 2.68 -12.22 4.35
C ARG A 11 1.17 -12.36 4.11
N SER A 12 0.75 -13.48 3.53
CA SER A 12 -0.67 -13.75 3.25
C SER A 12 -1.56 -13.65 4.49
N GLY A 13 -1.07 -14.09 5.66
CA GLY A 13 -1.81 -14.04 6.94
C GLY A 13 -1.72 -12.74 7.74
N SER A 14 -1.34 -11.61 7.14
CA SER A 14 -1.16 -10.33 7.87
C SER A 14 -2.43 -9.88 8.60
N TYR A 15 -2.35 -9.75 9.94
CA TYR A 15 -3.44 -9.22 10.75
C TYR A 15 -3.74 -7.74 10.43
N ASN A 16 -2.70 -6.93 10.16
CA ASN A 16 -2.89 -5.53 9.78
C ASN A 16 -3.61 -5.39 8.43
N ALA A 17 -3.34 -6.30 7.48
CA ALA A 17 -4.08 -6.32 6.23
C ALA A 17 -5.53 -6.77 6.42
N ALA A 18 -5.79 -7.69 7.36
CA ALA A 18 -7.15 -8.09 7.71
C ALA A 18 -7.92 -6.95 8.39
N LEU A 19 -7.31 -6.25 9.35
CA LEU A 19 -7.87 -5.07 10.00
C LEU A 19 -8.19 -3.97 8.99
N LEU A 20 -7.28 -3.69 8.06
CA LEU A 20 -7.50 -2.66 7.03
C LEU A 20 -8.68 -3.01 6.11
N ARG A 21 -8.83 -4.28 5.71
CA ARG A 21 -10.00 -4.74 4.94
C ARG A 21 -11.31 -4.57 5.72
N ALA A 22 -11.31 -4.87 7.01
CA ALA A 22 -12.49 -4.67 7.85
C ALA A 22 -12.83 -3.17 7.97
N ALA A 23 -11.83 -2.31 8.19
CA ALA A 23 -12.05 -0.86 8.25
C ALA A 23 -12.62 -0.30 6.93
N ALA A 24 -12.16 -0.79 5.78
CA ALA A 24 -12.69 -0.38 4.48
C ALA A 24 -14.14 -0.81 4.26
N ALA A 25 -14.52 -1.99 4.76
CA ALA A 25 -15.89 -2.49 4.68
C ALA A 25 -16.86 -1.71 5.59
N GLU A 26 -16.38 -1.23 6.74
CA GLU A 26 -17.16 -0.46 7.71
C GLU A 26 -17.06 1.06 7.49
N ALA A 27 -16.47 1.52 6.38
CA ALA A 27 -16.32 2.94 6.11
C ALA A 27 -17.70 3.60 5.93
N PRO A 28 -17.95 4.76 6.56
CA PRO A 28 -19.21 5.48 6.38
C PRO A 28 -19.32 6.01 4.94
N PRO A 29 -20.53 6.31 4.42
CA PRO A 29 -20.73 6.72 3.02
C PRO A 29 -19.93 7.96 2.60
N GLU A 30 -19.61 8.84 3.54
CA GLU A 30 -18.83 10.05 3.31
C GLU A 30 -17.33 9.76 3.18
N ALA A 31 -16.87 8.53 3.42
CA ALA A 31 -15.48 8.11 3.35
C ALA A 31 -15.28 6.85 2.50
N THR A 32 -14.15 6.78 1.80
CA THR A 32 -13.70 5.57 1.11
C THR A 32 -12.27 5.26 1.51
N ILE A 33 -11.98 3.98 1.78
CA ILE A 33 -10.63 3.49 2.04
C ILE A 33 -10.18 2.66 0.84
N GLU A 34 -9.21 3.18 0.10
CA GLU A 34 -8.55 2.51 -1.01
C GLU A 34 -7.35 1.74 -0.48
N ILE A 35 -7.36 0.42 -0.63
CA ILE A 35 -6.32 -0.46 -0.08
C ILE A 35 -5.24 -0.67 -1.13
N GLU A 36 -4.03 -0.22 -0.82
CA GLU A 36 -2.86 -0.35 -1.68
C GLU A 36 -1.75 -1.19 -1.04
N SER A 37 -0.79 -1.62 -1.86
CA SER A 37 0.26 -2.53 -1.44
C SER A 37 1.65 -2.07 -1.86
N ILE A 38 2.60 -2.14 -0.94
CA ILE A 38 4.02 -1.95 -1.25
C ILE A 38 4.65 -3.14 -1.97
N ARG A 39 3.87 -4.19 -2.29
CA ARG A 39 4.40 -5.42 -2.88
C ARG A 39 5.17 -5.10 -4.15
N GLY A 40 6.46 -5.44 -4.07
CA GLY A 40 7.41 -5.40 -5.16
C GLY A 40 7.88 -4.00 -5.57
N ILE A 41 7.52 -2.96 -4.80
CA ILE A 41 8.31 -1.72 -4.77
C ILE A 41 9.75 -2.13 -4.48
N PRO A 42 10.72 -1.77 -5.35
CA PRO A 42 12.11 -2.15 -5.13
C PRO A 42 12.63 -1.50 -3.85
N LEU A 43 13.62 -2.14 -3.24
CA LEU A 43 14.39 -1.45 -2.19
C LEU A 43 15.07 -0.24 -2.82
N TYR A 44 15.15 0.84 -2.05
CA TYR A 44 15.85 2.03 -2.48
C TYR A 44 17.33 1.71 -2.77
N ASP A 45 17.80 2.17 -3.92
CA ASP A 45 19.19 2.09 -4.36
C ASP A 45 19.49 3.35 -5.20
N GLY A 46 20.41 4.19 -4.71
CA GLY A 46 20.77 5.45 -5.34
C GLY A 46 21.49 5.27 -6.69
N ASP A 47 22.21 4.16 -6.88
CA ASP A 47 22.88 3.86 -8.16
C ASP A 47 21.87 3.41 -9.21
N VAL A 48 20.76 2.79 -8.79
CA VAL A 48 19.62 2.48 -9.66
C VAL A 48 18.86 3.75 -10.01
N GLU A 49 18.54 4.59 -9.02
CA GLU A 49 17.83 5.86 -9.23
C GLU A 49 18.58 6.82 -10.16
N ALA A 50 19.91 6.91 -10.04
CA ALA A 50 20.74 7.72 -10.92
C ALA A 50 20.68 7.29 -12.40
N LYS A 51 20.28 6.04 -12.68
CA LYS A 51 20.05 5.51 -14.03
C LYS A 51 18.61 5.69 -14.52
N GLY A 52 17.72 6.16 -13.65
CA GLY A 52 16.30 6.39 -13.92
C GLY A 52 15.40 5.83 -12.82
N ILE A 53 14.17 6.35 -12.73
CA ILE A 53 13.17 5.88 -11.76
C ILE A 53 12.67 4.48 -12.19
N PRO A 54 12.68 3.46 -11.30
CA PRO A 54 12.13 2.15 -11.64
C PRO A 54 10.64 2.23 -11.96
N SER A 55 10.18 1.46 -12.95
CA SER A 55 8.81 1.54 -13.49
C SER A 55 7.69 1.38 -12.46
N ARG A 56 7.96 0.71 -11.33
CA ARG A 56 6.99 0.49 -10.26
C ARG A 56 6.82 1.68 -9.30
N VAL A 57 7.71 2.65 -9.38
CA VAL A 57 7.70 3.88 -8.57
C VAL A 57 7.75 5.14 -9.46
N SER A 58 7.52 4.97 -10.77
CA SER A 58 7.43 6.05 -11.76
C SER A 58 6.00 6.55 -11.93
#